data_AF-A0A944FRI8-F1
#
_entry.id   AF-A0A944FRI8-F1
#
_cell.length_a   1.000
_cell.length_b   1.000
_cell.length_c   1.000
_cell.angle_alpha   90.00
_cell.angle_beta   90.00
_cell.angle_gamma   90.00
#
_symmetry.space_group_name_H-M   'P 1'
#
loop_
_entity.id
_entity.type
_entity.pdbx_description
1 polymer ?
#
loop_
_entity_poly.entity_id
_entity_poly.type
_entity_poly.pdbx_seq_one_letter_code
_entity_poly.pdbx_strand_id
1 'polypeptide(L)' 'MPEKRTMEFKMERQGLLQEGDKVTVTEGILPSNYYYTIDPSLAMSGNFPFRERLLAKEGVVTNIEHNERGYYVTVEFEV' A
#
# COMPACT_ATOMS: atom_id res chain seq x y z
N MET A 1 -7.41 20.96 -5.61
CA MET A 1 -7.89 19.57 -5.40
C MET A 1 -6.74 18.85 -4.71
N PRO A 2 -6.95 18.13 -3.61
CA PRO A 2 -5.87 17.34 -3.01
C PRO A 2 -5.33 16.37 -4.06
N GLU A 3 -4.01 16.22 -4.12
CA GLU A 3 -3.39 15.28 -5.04
C GLU A 3 -3.61 13.87 -4.45
N LYS A 4 -3.89 12.89 -5.32
CA LYS A 4 -4.17 11.52 -4.90
C LYS A 4 -3.13 10.61 -5.51
N ARG A 5 -2.57 9.73 -4.69
CA ARG A 5 -1.61 8.72 -5.12
C ARG A 5 -2.15 7.33 -4.81
N THR A 6 -2.13 6.50 -5.83
CA THR A 6 -2.52 5.09 -5.73
C THR A 6 -1.28 4.21 -5.64
N MET A 7 -1.29 3.24 -4.74
CA MET A 7 -0.21 2.27 -4.56
C MET A 7 -0.75 0.85 -4.42
N GLU A 8 -0.03 -0.10 -5.02
CA GLU A 8 -0.32 -1.52 -4.93
C GLU A 8 0.48 -2.17 -3.80
N PHE A 9 -0.19 -3.04 -3.05
CA PHE A 9 0.38 -3.86 -2.00
C PHE A 9 0.06 -5.33 -2.27
N LYS A 10 1.04 -6.21 -2.06
CA LYS A 10 0.83 -7.65 -2.10
C LYS A 10 0.40 -8.17 -0.73
N MET A 11 -0.70 -8.89 -0.69
CA MET A 11 -1.27 -9.51 0.50
C MET A 11 -1.11 -11.03 0.41
N GLU A 12 -0.47 -11.63 1.42
CA GLU A 12 -0.17 -13.07 1.42
C GLU A 12 -1.35 -13.91 1.96
N ARG A 13 -2.29 -13.31 2.69
CA ARG A 13 -3.45 -14.00 3.27
C ARG A 13 -4.75 -13.34 2.83
N GLN A 14 -5.67 -14.12 2.26
CA GLN A 14 -6.98 -13.65 1.84
C GLN A 14 -7.84 -13.20 3.04
N GLY A 15 -8.71 -12.21 2.82
CA GLY A 15 -9.75 -11.80 3.77
C GLY A 15 -9.27 -10.92 4.93
N LEU A 16 -8.04 -10.40 4.85
CA LEU A 16 -7.51 -9.46 5.85
C LEU A 16 -7.96 -8.01 5.62
N LEU A 17 -8.33 -7.67 4.38
CA LEU A 17 -8.74 -6.34 3.95
C LEU A 17 -9.95 -6.47 3.02
N GLN A 18 -10.74 -5.40 2.97
CA GLN A 18 -11.86 -5.22 2.05
C GLN A 18 -11.83 -3.81 1.46
N GLU A 19 -12.49 -3.62 0.32
CA GLU A 19 -12.67 -2.29 -0.28
C GLU A 19 -13.40 -1.34 0.69
N GLY A 20 -12.91 -0.11 0.78
CA GLY A 20 -13.38 0.92 1.70
C GLY A 20 -12.69 0.92 3.07
N ASP A 21 -11.85 -0.07 3.37
CA ASP A 21 -11.08 -0.07 4.63
C ASP A 21 -10.11 1.10 4.70
N LYS A 22 -10.08 1.75 5.86
CA LYS A 22 -9.04 2.73 6.21
C LYS A 22 -7.84 1.99 6.77
N VAL A 23 -6.68 2.24 6.18
CA VAL A 23 -5.44 1.56 6.54
C VAL A 23 -4.35 2.58 6.89
N THR A 24 -3.45 2.17 7.76
CA THR A 24 -2.19 2.90 8.02
C THR A 24 -1.02 2.16 7.42
N VAL A 25 0.03 2.90 7.05
CA VAL A 25 1.27 2.32 6.54
C VAL A 25 2.50 2.72 7.33
N THR A 26 3.34 1.73 7.60
CA THR A 26 4.69 1.93 8.12
C THR A 26 5.69 2.00 6.95
N GLU A 27 6.59 2.99 6.98
CA GLU A 27 7.67 3.15 6.00
C GLU A 27 8.90 2.35 6.42
N GLY A 28 9.41 1.52 5.51
CA GLY A 28 10.72 0.89 5.61
C GLY A 28 11.72 1.52 4.65
N ILE A 29 13.00 1.51 5.04
CA ILE A 29 14.10 2.15 4.31
C ILE A 29 15.05 1.09 3.77
N LEU A 30 15.34 1.14 2.48
CA LEU A 30 16.39 0.39 1.80
C LEU A 30 17.49 1.35 1.34
N PRO A 31 18.69 0.86 0.95
CA PRO A 31 19.82 1.73 0.58
C PRO A 31 19.53 2.78 -0.49
N SER A 32 18.57 2.53 -1.38
CA SER A 32 18.18 3.45 -2.47
C SER A 32 16.67 3.62 -2.66
N ASN A 33 15.85 3.00 -1.80
CA ASN A 33 14.40 2.93 -1.98
C ASN A 33 13.66 2.98 -0.63
N TYR A 34 12.36 3.25 -0.69
CA TYR A 34 11.40 3.01 0.39
C TYR A 34 10.50 1.82 0.02
N TYR A 35 9.95 1.17 1.04
CA TYR A 35 8.80 0.28 0.90
C TYR A 35 7.80 0.61 2.00
N TYR A 36 6.56 0.19 1.82
CA TYR A 36 5.47 0.46 2.75
C TYR A 36 4.76 -0.83 3.10
N THR A 37 4.40 -0.95 4.38
CA THR A 37 3.66 -2.10 4.90
C THR A 37 2.35 -1.60 5.48
N ILE A 38 1.23 -2.20 5.10
CA ILE A 38 -0.07 -1.97 5.75
C ILE A 38 -0.03 -2.60 7.14
N ASP A 39 -0.30 -1.83 8.18
CA ASP A 39 -0.23 -2.30 9.57
C ASP A 39 -1.39 -3.25 9.92
N PRO A 40 -1.18 -4.27 10.77
CA PRO A 40 0.07 -4.69 11.40
C PRO A 40 0.80 -5.78 10.58
N SER A 41 1.17 -5.49 9.33
CA SER A 41 1.71 -6.44 8.33
C SER A 41 0.66 -7.23 7.56
N LEU A 42 -0.40 -6.55 7.13
CA LEU A 42 -1.47 -7.13 6.30
C LEU A 42 -1.03 -7.29 4.84
N ALA A 43 -0.32 -6.31 4.30
CA ALA A 43 0.17 -6.32 2.91
C ALA A 43 1.43 -5.45 2.78
N MET A 44 2.23 -5.67 1.74
CA MET A 44 3.51 -4.98 1.52
C MET A 44 3.61 -4.44 0.10
N SER A 45 4.08 -3.21 -0.06
CA SER A 45 4.28 -2.59 -1.36
C SER A 45 5.52 -3.10 -2.07
N GLY A 46 5.65 -2.75 -3.35
CA GLY A 46 6.94 -2.77 -4.03
C GLY A 46 7.92 -1.71 -3.47
N ASN A 47 9.10 -1.63 -4.09
CA ASN A 47 10.12 -0.64 -3.76
C ASN A 47 9.94 0.64 -4.58
N PHE A 48 10.03 1.80 -3.93
CA PHE A 48 9.91 3.11 -4.56
C PHE A 48 11.21 3.90 -4.40
N PRO A 49 11.72 4.56 -5.45
CA PRO A 49 12.92 5.39 -5.35
C PRO A 49 12.66 6.60 -4.43
N PHE A 50 13.72 7.19 -3.88
CA PHE A 50 13.60 8.27 -2.88
C PHE A 50 12.77 9.48 -3.33
N ARG A 51 12.77 9.81 -4.62
CA ARG A 51 11.97 10.90 -5.20
C ARG A 51 10.45 10.62 -5.18
N GLU A 52 10.08 9.35 -5.01
CA GLU A 52 8.70 8.85 -4.99
C GLU A 52 8.31 8.43 -3.56
N ARG A 53 8.91 9.04 -2.54
CA ARG A 53 8.52 8.81 -1.14
C ARG A 53 7.06 9.21 -0.91
N LEU A 54 6.30 8.34 -0.26
CA LEU A 54 4.95 8.62 0.22
C LEU A 54 5.05 9.34 1.58
N LEU A 55 4.50 10.56 1.65
CA LEU A 55 4.44 11.33 2.90
C LEU A 55 3.18 10.99 3.73
N ALA A 56 2.09 10.63 3.05
CA ALA A 56 0.87 10.17 3.69
C ALA A 56 1.09 8.89 4.50
N LYS A 57 0.38 8.77 5.62
CA LYS A 57 0.41 7.59 6.51
C LYS A 57 -0.90 6.82 6.52
N GLU A 58 -1.97 7.42 6.01
CA GLU A 58 -3.31 6.84 5.99
C GLU A 58 -3.82 6.81 4.55
N GLY A 59 -4.50 5.73 4.19
CA GLY A 59 -5.11 5.55 2.89
C GLY A 59 -6.39 4.73 2.97
N VAL A 60 -7.08 4.63 1.84
CA VAL A 60 -8.32 3.85 1.71
C VAL A 60 -8.12 2.77 0.66
N VAL A 61 -8.47 1.53 1.01
CA VAL A 61 -8.48 0.42 0.05
C VAL A 61 -9.55 0.67 -1.01
N THR A 62 -9.16 0.68 -2.27
CA THR A 62 -10.05 0.98 -3.41
C THR A 62 -10.33 -0.22 -4.31
N ASN A 63 -9.45 -1.22 -4.30
CA ASN A 63 -9.62 -2.43 -5.10
C ASN A 63 -8.83 -3.59 -4.49
N ILE A 64 -9.36 -4.81 -4.59
CA ILE A 64 -8.65 -6.05 -4.24
C ILE A 64 -8.77 -7.04 -5.39
N GLU A 65 -7.63 -7.41 -5.98
CA GLU A 65 -7.55 -8.34 -7.10
C GLU A 65 -6.82 -9.63 -6.71
N HIS A 66 -7.19 -10.74 -7.36
CA HIS A 66 -6.54 -12.04 -7.17
C HIS A 66 -6.11 -12.60 -8.53
N ASN A 67 -4.86 -13.00 -8.61
CA ASN A 67 -4.31 -13.71 -9.77
C ASN A 67 -3.42 -14.88 -9.32
N GLU A 68 -2.82 -15.59 -10.27
CA GLU A 68 -1.97 -16.76 -10.00
C GLU A 68 -0.76 -16.47 -9.09
N ARG A 69 -0.38 -15.20 -8.90
CA ARG A 69 0.75 -14.76 -8.07
C ARG A 69 0.36 -14.30 -6.66
N GLY A 70 -0.93 -14.21 -6.36
CA GLY A 70 -1.45 -13.85 -5.04
C GLY A 70 -2.52 -12.76 -5.07
N TYR A 71 -2.75 -12.16 -3.90
CA TYR A 71 -3.71 -11.07 -3.72
C TYR A 71 -2.99 -9.72 -3.78
N TYR A 72 -3.59 -8.78 -4.51
CA TYR A 72 -3.09 -7.43 -4.69
C TYR A 72 -4.15 -6.44 -4.22
N VAL A 73 -3.73 -5.52 -3.36
CA VAL A 73 -4.57 -4.53 -2.72
C VAL A 73 -4.13 -3.16 -3.20
N THR A 74 -5.07 -2.40 -3.75
CA THR A 74 -4.84 -1.04 -4.21
C THR A 74 -5.31 -0.07 -3.14
N VAL A 75 -4.42 0.81 -2.69
CA VAL A 75 -4.71 1.83 -1.67
C VAL A 75 -4.52 3.22 -2.26
N GLU A 76 -5.50 4.09 -2.05
CA GLU A 76 -5.44 5.50 -2.40
C GLU A 76 -5.05 6.34 -1.18
N PHE A 77 -4.07 7.22 -1.37
CA PHE A 77 -3.55 8.15 -0.37
C PHE A 77 -3.80 9.59 -0.83
N GLU A 78 -4.19 10.46 0.09
CA GLU A 78 -4.21 11.91 -0.14
C GLU A 78 -2.81 12.46 0.16
N VAL A 79 -2.20 13.15 -0.81
CA VAL A 79 -0.83 13.67 -0.77
C VAL A 79 -0.74 15.16 -1.05
#